data_AF-A0A382J5Q8-F1
#
_entry.id   AF-A0A382J5Q8-F1
#
_cell.length_a   1.000
_cell.length_b   1.000
_cell.length_c   1.000
_cell.angle_alpha   90.00
_cell.angle_beta   90.00
_cell.angle_gamma   90.00
#
_symmetry.space_group_name_H-M   'P 1'
#
loop_
_entity.id
_entity.type
_entity.pdbx_description
1 polymer ?
#
loop_
_entity_poly.entity_id
_entity_poly.type
_entity_poly.pdbx_seq_one_letter_code
_entity_poly.pdbx_strand_id
1 'polypeptide(L)'
;MDSSQYHLLSLFSDGGLMMYPLVMCSLIAVGVIIAKLWTLSVAYRSTKKVLSEVEIFAEEGKIEEALEVAGTRPGPAAAILVAGLRRISQGDSGKELAAAIRTTGTIELGFLERGLVILATIANVAPLRGFLG
;
A
#
# COMPACT_ATOMS: atom_id res chain seq x y z
N MET A 1 39.35 31.43 -10.36
CA MET A 1 37.98 31.61 -9.81
C MET A 1 37.18 32.14 -10.99
N ASP A 2 36.38 31.36 -11.71
CA ASP A 2 35.25 30.58 -11.23
C ASP A 2 34.78 29.69 -12.41
N SER A 3 34.98 28.38 -12.38
CA SER A 3 34.69 27.49 -13.51
C SER A 3 34.11 26.13 -13.11
N SER A 4 33.43 26.08 -11.96
CA SER A 4 32.79 24.85 -11.46
C SER A 4 31.30 24.99 -11.19
N GLN A 5 30.69 26.16 -11.44
CA GLN A 5 29.31 26.45 -10.99
C GLN A 5 28.17 26.14 -11.98
N TYR A 6 28.43 25.65 -13.20
CA TYR A 6 27.35 25.38 -14.19
C TYR A 6 27.17 23.92 -14.61
N HIS A 7 27.86 22.98 -13.95
CA HIS A 7 28.00 21.62 -14.47
C HIS A 7 26.68 20.82 -14.55
N LEU A 8 25.70 21.07 -13.68
CA LEU A 8 24.43 20.31 -13.68
C LEU A 8 23.45 20.82 -14.75
N LEU A 9 23.34 22.14 -14.92
CA LEU A 9 22.46 22.73 -15.93
C LEU A 9 23.00 22.48 -17.34
N SER A 10 24.32 22.52 -17.53
CA SER A 10 24.92 22.18 -18.82
C SER A 10 24.70 20.71 -19.16
N LEU A 11 24.93 19.78 -18.22
CA LEU A 11 24.61 18.34 -18.44
C LEU A 11 23.13 18.11 -18.74
N PHE A 12 22.23 18.84 -18.10
CA PHE A 12 20.80 18.75 -18.35
C PHE A 12 20.42 19.25 -19.75
N SER A 13 21.04 20.36 -20.19
CA SER A 13 20.86 20.90 -21.53
C SER A 13 21.45 19.97 -22.59
N ASP A 14 22.56 19.30 -22.31
CA ASP A 14 23.24 18.37 -23.22
C ASP A 14 22.45 17.06 -23.40
N GLY A 15 21.69 16.63 -22.39
CA GLY A 15 20.80 15.46 -22.46
C GLY A 15 19.54 15.63 -23.32
N GLY A 16 19.35 16.81 -23.93
CA GLY A 16 18.32 17.04 -24.95
C GLY A 16 16.87 16.86 -24.48
N LEU A 17 15.97 16.60 -25.43
CA LEU A 17 14.51 16.58 -25.20
C LEU A 17 14.05 15.46 -24.24
N MET A 18 14.85 14.39 -24.07
CA MET A 18 14.53 13.24 -23.22
C MET A 18 14.70 13.52 -21.71
N MET A 19 15.36 14.61 -21.32
CA MET A 19 15.49 14.99 -19.91
C MET A 19 14.18 15.47 -19.29
N TYR A 20 13.34 16.19 -20.03
CA TYR A 20 12.03 16.68 -19.56
C TYR A 20 11.07 15.57 -19.10
N PRO A 21 10.81 14.51 -19.90
CA PRO A 21 9.92 13.43 -19.47
C PRO A 21 10.52 12.58 -18.33
N LEU A 22 11.84 12.58 -18.15
CA LEU A 22 12.52 11.90 -17.05
C LEU A 22 12.33 12.66 -15.73
N VAL A 23 12.45 13.99 -15.74
CA VAL A 23 12.13 14.84 -14.58
C VAL A 23 10.65 14.70 -14.19
N MET A 24 9.75 14.69 -15.17
CA MET A 24 8.32 14.48 -14.90
C MET A 24 8.05 13.12 -14.25
N CYS A 25 8.67 12.04 -14.73
CA CYS A 25 8.59 10.73 -14.07
C CYS A 25 9.09 10.77 -12.62
N SER A 26 10.21 11.46 -12.37
CA SER A 26 10.78 11.61 -11.03
C SER A 26 9.82 12.33 -10.07
N LEU A 27 9.24 13.46 -10.51
CA LEU A 27 8.28 14.22 -9.72
C LEU A 27 7.03 13.38 -9.38
N ILE A 28 6.49 12.65 -10.36
CA ILE A 28 5.33 11.77 -10.15
C ILE A 28 5.71 10.64 -9.18
N ALA A 29 6.85 9.98 -9.39
CA ALA A 29 7.31 8.88 -8.54
C ALA A 29 7.46 9.32 -7.08
N VAL A 30 8.10 10.46 -6.82
CA VAL A 30 8.25 11.01 -5.46
C VAL A 30 6.89 11.32 -4.83
N GLY A 31 5.98 11.94 -5.58
CA GLY A 31 4.62 12.21 -5.09
C GLY A 31 3.87 10.94 -4.67
N VAL A 32 3.93 9.89 -5.50
CA VAL A 32 3.31 8.58 -5.19
C VAL A 32 3.99 7.92 -3.99
N ILE A 33 5.32 7.99 -3.87
CA ILE A 33 6.07 7.44 -2.72
C ILE A 33 5.60 8.08 -1.42
N ILE A 34 5.51 9.40 -1.36
CA ILE A 34 5.07 10.13 -0.15
C ILE A 34 3.64 9.72 0.23
N ALA A 35 2.71 9.73 -0.73
CA ALA A 35 1.33 9.30 -0.49
C ALA A 35 1.23 7.85 -0.01
N LYS A 36 2.09 6.97 -0.55
CA LYS A 36 2.16 5.56 -0.14
C LYS A 36 2.72 5.36 1.25
N LEU A 37 3.81 6.04 1.59
CA LEU A 37 4.40 5.99 2.92
C LEU A 37 3.39 6.42 3.97
N TRP A 38 2.61 7.48 3.70
CA TRP A 38 1.54 7.92 4.57
C TRP A 38 0.44 6.86 4.73
N THR A 39 -0.12 6.40 3.61
CA THR A 39 -1.23 5.43 3.60
C THR A 39 -0.86 4.13 4.32
N LEU A 40 0.34 3.60 4.04
CA LEU A 40 0.82 2.36 4.64
C LEU A 40 1.13 2.54 6.13
N SER A 41 1.70 3.69 6.53
CA SER A 41 1.97 4.00 7.94
C SER A 41 0.68 4.08 8.76
N VAL A 42 -0.38 4.69 8.21
CA VAL A 42 -1.70 4.76 8.86
C VAL A 42 -2.30 3.36 8.99
N ALA A 43 -2.29 2.58 7.90
CA ALA A 43 -2.80 1.20 7.92
C ALA A 43 -2.05 0.33 8.94
N TYR A 44 -0.71 0.39 8.95
CA TYR A 44 0.14 -0.40 9.85
C TYR A 44 -0.14 -0.11 11.33
N ARG A 45 -0.28 1.17 11.70
CA ARG A 45 -0.58 1.57 13.09
C ARG A 45 -1.95 1.08 13.57
N SER A 46 -2.95 1.06 12.68
CA SER A 46 -4.28 0.54 13.00
C SER A 46 -4.24 -0.98 13.22
N THR A 47 -3.61 -1.72 12.31
CA THR A 47 -3.55 -3.18 12.32
C THR A 47 -3.08 -3.76 13.64
N LYS A 48 -1.98 -3.24 14.21
CA LYS A 48 -1.37 -3.82 15.42
C LYS A 48 -2.30 -3.77 16.63
N LYS A 49 -3.07 -2.68 16.76
CA LYS A 49 -4.03 -2.48 17.87
C LYS A 49 -5.30 -3.31 17.68
N VAL A 50 -5.82 -3.35 16.45
CA VAL A 50 -7.02 -4.14 16.14
C VAL A 50 -6.75 -5.61 16.44
N LEU A 51 -5.62 -6.12 15.97
CA LEU A 51 -5.28 -7.53 16.09
C LEU A 51 -5.15 -7.94 17.56
N SER A 52 -4.42 -7.16 18.37
CA SER A 52 -4.24 -7.47 19.79
C SER A 52 -5.55 -7.46 20.57
N GLU A 53 -6.47 -6.55 20.27
CA GLU A 53 -7.74 -6.48 20.99
C GLU A 53 -8.70 -7.59 20.55
N VAL A 54 -8.76 -7.88 19.25
CA VAL A 54 -9.56 -8.98 18.72
C VAL A 54 -9.07 -10.33 19.25
N GLU A 55 -7.74 -10.52 19.35
CA GLU A 55 -7.13 -11.74 19.89
C GLU A 55 -7.58 -12.00 21.34
N ILE A 56 -7.57 -10.97 22.21
CA ILE A 56 -8.03 -11.08 23.59
C ILE A 56 -9.49 -11.57 23.66
N PHE A 57 -10.41 -10.94 22.92
CA PHE A 57 -11.81 -11.34 22.93
C PHE A 57 -12.03 -12.73 22.30
N ALA A 58 -11.29 -13.05 21.23
CA ALA A 58 -11.38 -14.35 20.57
C ALA A 58 -10.90 -15.50 21.48
N GLU A 59 -9.82 -15.30 22.24
CA GLU A 59 -9.31 -16.29 23.21
C GLU A 59 -10.29 -16.54 24.37
N GLU A 60 -11.03 -15.50 24.77
CA GLU A 60 -12.10 -15.60 25.78
C GLU A 60 -13.40 -16.22 25.23
N GLY A 61 -13.44 -16.58 23.94
CA GLY A 61 -14.64 -17.13 23.27
C GLY A 61 -15.72 -16.09 22.98
N LYS A 62 -15.40 -14.80 23.11
CA LYS A 62 -16.30 -13.65 22.95
C LYS A 62 -16.29 -13.13 21.50
N ILE A 63 -16.90 -13.90 20.61
CA ILE A 63 -16.85 -13.64 19.15
C ILE A 63 -17.64 -12.37 18.77
N GLU A 64 -18.79 -12.13 19.40
CA GLU A 64 -19.60 -10.93 19.17
C GLU A 64 -18.84 -9.65 19.57
N GLU A 65 -18.17 -9.66 20.72
CA GLU A 65 -17.35 -8.53 21.18
C GLU A 65 -16.13 -8.31 20.27
N ALA A 66 -15.48 -9.38 19.84
CA ALA A 66 -14.40 -9.32 18.85
C ALA A 66 -14.88 -8.70 17.53
N LEU A 67 -16.11 -9.02 17.09
CA LEU A 67 -16.71 -8.48 15.88
C LEU A 67 -17.02 -6.99 16.00
N GLU A 68 -17.53 -6.54 17.14
CA GLU A 68 -17.80 -5.13 17.42
C GLU A 68 -16.50 -4.31 17.43
N VAL A 69 -15.46 -4.82 18.10
CA VAL A 69 -14.15 -4.16 18.18
C VAL A 69 -13.46 -4.11 16.81
N ALA A 70 -13.56 -5.17 16.01
CA ALA A 70 -13.05 -5.17 14.64
C ALA A 70 -13.85 -4.20 13.74
N GLY A 71 -15.18 -4.14 13.91
CA GLY A 71 -16.06 -3.29 13.09
C GLY A 71 -15.94 -1.78 13.37
N THR A 72 -15.53 -1.40 14.57
CA THR A 72 -15.33 0.01 14.95
C THR A 72 -14.01 0.59 14.44
N ARG A 73 -13.07 -0.25 13.98
CA ARG A 73 -11.76 0.20 13.53
C ARG A 73 -11.64 0.29 12.02
N PRO A 74 -11.12 1.41 11.49
CA PRO A 74 -10.83 1.50 10.07
C PRO A 74 -9.56 0.73 9.73
N GLY A 75 -9.55 0.11 8.57
CA GLY A 75 -8.36 -0.40 7.94
C GLY A 75 -8.51 -1.82 7.40
N PRO A 76 -7.56 -2.22 6.55
CA PRO A 76 -7.62 -3.47 5.81
C PRO A 76 -7.60 -4.70 6.73
N ALA A 77 -6.79 -4.68 7.79
CA ALA A 77 -6.75 -5.77 8.75
C ALA A 77 -8.07 -5.93 9.51
N ALA A 78 -8.71 -4.83 9.88
CA ALA A 78 -10.00 -4.84 10.55
C ALA A 78 -11.10 -5.42 9.64
N ALA A 79 -11.13 -5.01 8.36
CA ALA A 79 -12.06 -5.55 7.37
C ALA A 79 -11.91 -7.08 7.19
N ILE A 80 -10.67 -7.58 7.14
CA ILE A 80 -10.38 -9.01 7.05
C ILE A 80 -10.84 -9.75 8.32
N LEU A 81 -10.57 -9.19 9.51
CA LEU A 81 -10.99 -9.76 10.78
C LEU A 81 -12.52 -9.82 10.89
N VAL A 82 -13.23 -8.76 10.52
CA VAL A 82 -14.71 -8.74 10.48
C VAL A 82 -15.25 -9.84 9.56
N ALA A 83 -14.68 -9.98 8.36
CA ALA A 83 -15.11 -11.01 7.41
C ALA A 83 -14.91 -12.44 7.97
N GLY A 84 -13.79 -12.69 8.67
CA GLY A 84 -13.52 -13.97 9.32
C GLY A 84 -14.44 -14.23 10.52
N LEU A 85 -14.52 -13.28 11.45
CA LEU A 85 -15.33 -13.40 12.67
C LEU A 85 -16.83 -13.57 12.36
N ARG A 86 -17.35 -12.85 11.36
CA ARG A 86 -18.74 -12.98 10.93
C ARG A 86 -19.05 -14.37 10.38
N ARG A 87 -18.10 -15.00 9.70
CA ARG A 87 -18.23 -16.37 9.17
C ARG A 87 -18.19 -17.40 10.29
N ILE A 88 -17.30 -17.20 11.27
CA ILE A 88 -17.24 -18.03 12.49
C ILE A 88 -18.57 -17.97 13.25
N SER A 89 -19.15 -16.79 13.45
CA SER A 89 -20.46 -16.61 14.11
C SER A 89 -21.62 -17.28 13.34
N GLN A 90 -21.50 -17.43 12.01
CA GLN A 90 -22.46 -18.15 11.17
C GLN A 90 -22.29 -19.69 11.20
N GLY A 91 -21.25 -20.20 11.86
CA GLY A 91 -20.94 -21.63 11.91
C GLY A 91 -20.11 -22.15 10.73
N ASP A 92 -19.67 -21.26 9.83
CA ASP A 92 -18.78 -21.63 8.72
C ASP A 92 -17.41 -22.07 9.27
N SER A 93 -16.90 -23.20 8.79
CA SER A 93 -15.63 -23.75 9.25
C SER A 93 -14.80 -24.35 8.12
N GLY A 94 -13.48 -24.41 8.33
CA GLY A 94 -12.54 -24.99 7.38
C GLY A 94 -12.44 -24.20 6.07
N LYS A 95 -12.89 -24.79 4.96
CA LYS A 95 -12.63 -24.26 3.60
C LYS A 95 -13.39 -22.96 3.29
N GLU A 96 -14.64 -22.85 3.74
CA GLU A 96 -15.50 -21.70 3.44
C GLU A 96 -15.02 -20.45 4.18
N LEU A 97 -14.67 -20.60 5.46
CA LEU A 97 -14.04 -19.54 6.25
C LEU A 97 -12.72 -19.07 5.61
N ALA A 98 -11.84 -20.01 5.25
CA ALA A 98 -10.57 -19.68 4.61
C ALA A 98 -10.77 -18.98 3.25
N ALA A 99 -11.77 -19.38 2.47
CA ALA A 99 -12.11 -18.73 1.20
C ALA A 99 -12.60 -17.30 1.43
N ALA A 100 -13.49 -17.05 2.38
CA ALA A 100 -14.00 -15.71 2.69
C ALA A 100 -12.88 -14.76 3.17
N ILE A 101 -12.00 -15.23 4.05
CA ILE A 101 -10.83 -14.48 4.51
C ILE A 101 -9.89 -14.18 3.36
N ARG A 102 -9.58 -15.17 2.50
CA ARG A 102 -8.71 -14.96 1.33
C ARG A 102 -9.30 -13.97 0.34
N THR A 103 -10.58 -14.08 0.03
CA THR A 103 -11.26 -13.15 -0.89
C THR A 103 -11.19 -11.72 -0.38
N THR A 104 -11.54 -11.51 0.89
CA THR A 104 -11.47 -10.18 1.53
C THR A 104 -10.04 -9.67 1.58
N GLY A 105 -9.09 -10.55 1.95
CA GLY A 105 -7.66 -10.24 1.96
C GLY A 105 -7.14 -9.80 0.59
N THR A 106 -7.53 -10.47 -0.49
CA THR A 106 -7.15 -10.09 -1.86
C THR A 106 -7.69 -8.71 -2.24
N ILE A 107 -8.95 -8.40 -1.88
CA ILE A 107 -9.55 -7.09 -2.16
C ILE A 107 -8.81 -5.98 -1.43
N GLU A 108 -8.58 -6.16 -0.13
CA GLU A 108 -7.86 -5.19 0.70
C GLU A 108 -6.40 -5.02 0.23
N LEU A 109 -5.70 -6.11 -0.08
CA LEU A 109 -4.35 -6.05 -0.64
C LEU A 109 -4.32 -5.27 -1.96
N GLY A 110 -5.26 -5.51 -2.87
CA GLY A 110 -5.36 -4.74 -4.12
C GLY A 110 -5.56 -3.23 -3.87
N PHE A 111 -6.28 -2.86 -2.81
CA PHE A 111 -6.39 -1.47 -2.38
C PHE A 111 -5.05 -0.92 -1.87
N LEU A 112 -4.33 -1.67 -1.03
CA LEU A 112 -2.99 -1.29 -0.57
C LEU A 112 -1.96 -1.21 -1.71
N GLU A 113 -2.11 -1.98 -2.78
CA GLU A 113 -1.22 -1.98 -3.94
C GLU A 113 -1.48 -0.81 -4.91
N ARG A 114 -2.67 -0.18 -4.84
CA ARG A 114 -3.09 0.89 -5.75
C ARG A 114 -2.11 2.07 -5.78
N GLY A 115 -1.30 2.20 -6.83
CA GLY A 115 -0.26 3.24 -6.96
C GLY A 115 1.18 2.69 -6.93
N LEU A 116 1.41 1.53 -6.32
CA LEU A 116 2.67 0.79 -6.51
C LEU A 116 2.80 0.31 -7.96
N VAL A 117 1.66 -0.01 -8.61
CA VAL A 117 1.60 -0.32 -10.04
C VAL A 117 2.15 0.83 -10.89
N ILE A 118 1.81 2.08 -10.55
CA ILE A 118 2.31 3.27 -11.28
C ILE A 118 3.82 3.40 -11.10
N LEU A 119 4.31 3.22 -9.88
CA LEU A 119 5.75 3.19 -9.58
C LEU A 119 6.47 2.09 -10.37
N ALA A 120 5.89 0.89 -10.47
CA ALA A 120 6.44 -0.21 -11.25
C ALA A 120 6.50 0.12 -12.75
N THR A 121 5.46 0.77 -13.29
CA THR A 121 5.47 1.25 -14.68
C THR A 121 6.56 2.29 -14.90
N ILE A 122 6.69 3.27 -14.00
CA ILE A 122 7.73 4.31 -14.09
C ILE A 122 9.13 3.68 -14.01
N ALA A 123 9.33 2.72 -13.10
CA ALA A 123 10.60 2.01 -12.93
C ALA A 123 11.02 1.23 -14.19
N ASN A 124 10.05 0.69 -14.95
CA ASN A 124 10.32 0.00 -16.21
C ASN A 124 10.52 0.96 -17.39
N VAL A 125 9.75 2.05 -17.46
CA VAL A 125 9.74 2.96 -18.62
C VAL A 125 10.84 4.03 -18.53
N ALA A 126 11.18 4.50 -17.32
CA ALA A 126 12.18 5.57 -17.14
C ALA A 126 13.58 5.19 -17.65
N PRO A 127 14.12 3.96 -17.41
CA PRO A 127 15.41 3.56 -17.95
C PRO A 127 15.43 3.53 -19.48
N LEU A 128 14.34 3.08 -20.12
CA LEU A 128 14.21 3.08 -21.57
C LEU A 128 14.23 4.49 -22.15
N ARG A 129 13.62 5.46 -21.45
CA ARG A 129 13.68 6.88 -21.84
C ARG A 129 15.07 7.48 -21.65
N GLY A 130 15.83 7.04 -20.65
CA GLY A 130 17.22 7.44 -20.46
C GLY A 130 18.19 6.82 -21.46
N PHE A 131 17.90 5.62 -21.99
CA PHE A 131 18.73 4.96 -23.01
C PHE A 131 18.55 5.54 -24.43
N LEU A 132 17.38 6.11 -24.72
CA LEU A 132 17.07 6.72 -26.03
C LEU A 132 17.48 8.20 -26.14
N GLY A 133 17.99 8.79 -25.06
CA GLY A 133 18.41 10.19 -24.95
C GLY A 133 19.92 10.35 -24.92
#